data_AF-A0A2D2H0B9-F1
#
_entry.id   AF-A0A2D2H0B9-F1
#
_cell.length_a   1.000
_cell.length_b   1.000
_cell.length_c   1.000
_cell.angle_alpha   90.00
_cell.angle_beta   90.00
_cell.angle_gamma   90.00
#
_symmetry.space_group_name_H-M   'P 1'
#
loop_
_entity.id
_entity.type
_entity.pdbx_description
1 polymer ?
#
loop_
_entity_poly.entity_id
_entity_poly.type
_entity_poly.pdbx_seq_one_letter_code
_entity_poly.pdbx_strand_id
1 'polypeptide(L)'
;MVDAREKILREIRARRGQKAFRDHLLEAYGARCSISGCSTLDVLEAAHILPYRGEATNHPTNGLLLRADLHTLFDCGLLAIDPDTLQVLVSASIMEPTYREMHGRKLREVSDARLAPSRAALRRHRAGSRV
;
A
#
# COMPACT_ATOMS: atom_id res chain seq x y z
N MET A 1 4.56 19.56 -28.37
CA MET A 1 3.15 19.14 -28.17
C MET A 1 3.14 17.63 -28.11
N VAL A 2 2.70 17.04 -27.00
CA VAL A 2 2.58 15.57 -26.88
C VAL A 2 1.32 15.16 -27.63
N ASP A 3 1.41 14.14 -28.49
CA ASP A 3 0.30 13.65 -29.31
C ASP A 3 -0.88 13.22 -28.40
N ALA A 4 -2.09 13.71 -28.70
CA ALA A 4 -3.30 13.37 -27.96
C ALA A 4 -3.56 11.84 -27.94
N ARG A 5 -3.17 11.13 -29.00
CA ARG A 5 -3.22 9.66 -29.09
C ARG A 5 -2.25 9.00 -28.12
N GLU A 6 -1.04 9.54 -27.96
CA GLU A 6 -0.04 9.05 -27.02
C GLU A 6 -0.51 9.26 -25.57
N LYS A 7 -1.14 10.41 -25.29
CA LYS A 7 -1.75 10.70 -23.98
C LYS A 7 -2.88 9.71 -23.64
N ILE A 8 -3.81 9.47 -24.58
CA ILE A 8 -4.91 8.50 -24.40
C ILE A 8 -4.36 7.08 -24.16
N LEU A 9 -3.37 6.65 -24.94
CA LEU A 9 -2.74 5.33 -24.74
C LEU A 9 -2.06 5.22 -23.37
N ARG A 10 -1.42 6.28 -22.88
CA ARG A 10 -0.81 6.33 -21.55
C ARG A 10 -1.85 6.25 -20.44
N GLU A 11 -2.97 6.95 -20.55
CA GLU A 11 -4.08 6.90 -19.58
C GLU A 11 -4.74 5.51 -19.55
N ILE A 12 -4.95 4.89 -20.72
CA ILE A 12 -5.47 3.51 -20.83
C ILE A 12 -4.50 2.52 -20.17
N ARG A 13 -3.19 2.63 -20.44
CA ARG A 13 -2.16 1.79 -19.82
C ARG A 13 -2.10 1.98 -18.31
N ALA A 14 -2.15 3.24 -17.82
CA ALA A 14 -2.16 3.54 -16.40
C ALA A 14 -3.38 2.93 -15.69
N ARG A 15 -4.58 3.09 -16.26
CA ARG A 15 -5.81 2.50 -15.72
C ARG A 15 -5.75 0.98 -15.66
N ARG A 16 -5.30 0.33 -16.74
CA ARG A 16 -5.14 -1.14 -16.79
C ARG A 16 -4.06 -1.62 -15.81
N GLY A 17 -2.93 -0.92 -15.73
CA GLY A 17 -1.83 -1.24 -14.83
C GLY A 17 -2.23 -1.14 -13.35
N GLN A 18 -3.02 -0.12 -12.99
CA GLN A 18 -3.57 0.01 -11.63
C GLN A 18 -4.57 -1.10 -11.30
N LYS A 19 -5.42 -1.50 -12.27
CA LYS A 19 -6.32 -2.63 -12.08
C LYS A 19 -5.55 -3.94 -11.87
N ALA A 20 -4.59 -4.25 -12.74
CA ALA A 20 -3.79 -5.46 -12.63
C ALA A 20 -2.98 -5.50 -11.32
N PHE A 21 -2.42 -4.35 -10.91
CA PHE A 21 -1.73 -4.23 -9.62
C PHE A 21 -2.66 -4.53 -8.45
N ARG A 22 -3.87 -3.97 -8.46
CA ARG A 22 -4.89 -4.27 -7.45
C ARG A 22 -5.25 -5.75 -7.42
N ASP A 23 -5.49 -6.35 -8.58
CA ASP A 23 -5.85 -7.76 -8.68
C ASP A 23 -4.73 -8.66 -8.09
N HIS A 24 -3.46 -8.36 -8.39
CA HIS A 24 -2.32 -9.08 -7.80
C HIS A 24 -2.22 -8.92 -6.28
N LEU A 25 -2.49 -7.71 -5.74
CA LEU A 25 -2.49 -7.53 -4.29
C LEU A 25 -3.67 -8.24 -3.62
N LEU A 26 -4.84 -8.27 -4.25
CA LEU A 26 -5.97 -9.06 -3.77
C LEU A 26 -5.61 -10.54 -3.65
N GLU A 27 -4.92 -11.10 -4.65
CA GLU A 27 -4.44 -12.47 -4.60
C GLU A 27 -3.36 -12.67 -3.52
N ALA A 28 -2.33 -11.82 -3.50
CA ALA A 28 -1.20 -11.94 -2.56
C ALA A 28 -1.61 -11.87 -1.09
N TYR A 29 -2.60 -11.02 -0.77
CA TYR A 29 -3.08 -10.80 0.60
C TYR A 29 -4.36 -11.60 0.93
N GLY A 30 -4.81 -12.49 0.03
CA GLY A 30 -6.02 -13.29 0.24
C GLY A 30 -7.27 -12.42 0.45
N ALA A 31 -7.36 -11.32 -0.30
CA ALA A 31 -8.43 -10.33 -0.27
C ALA A 31 -8.71 -9.75 1.14
N ARG A 32 -7.65 -9.51 1.92
CA ARG A 32 -7.74 -8.93 3.25
C ARG A 32 -6.78 -7.77 3.42
N CYS A 33 -7.22 -6.72 4.10
CA CYS A 33 -6.34 -5.64 4.50
C CYS A 33 -5.15 -6.19 5.31
N SER A 34 -3.93 -5.79 4.94
CA SER A 34 -2.67 -6.24 5.55
C SER A 34 -2.53 -5.84 7.01
N ILE A 35 -3.27 -4.83 7.46
CA ILE A 35 -3.26 -4.31 8.84
C ILE A 35 -4.47 -4.80 9.63
N SER A 36 -5.69 -4.51 9.15
CA SER A 36 -6.92 -4.76 9.91
C SER A 36 -7.51 -6.16 9.69
N GLY A 37 -7.11 -6.86 8.63
CA GLY A 37 -7.72 -8.14 8.22
C GLY A 37 -9.13 -8.03 7.63
N CYS A 38 -9.66 -6.80 7.46
CA CYS A 38 -10.95 -6.53 6.82
C CYS A 38 -10.99 -7.18 5.42
N SER A 39 -12.08 -7.88 5.10
CA SER A 39 -12.30 -8.58 3.82
C SER A 39 -13.43 -7.99 2.97
N THR A 40 -13.96 -6.84 3.34
CA THR A 40 -14.96 -6.13 2.54
C THR A 40 -14.29 -5.56 1.29
N LEU A 41 -14.44 -6.22 0.15
CA LEU A 41 -13.69 -5.93 -1.08
C LEU A 41 -13.80 -4.46 -1.53
N ASP A 42 -14.97 -3.85 -1.37
CA ASP A 42 -15.26 -2.49 -1.82
C ASP A 42 -14.44 -1.42 -1.09
N VAL A 43 -14.00 -1.69 0.14
CA VAL A 43 -13.18 -0.75 0.92
C VAL A 43 -11.68 -1.06 0.83
N LEU A 44 -11.29 -2.13 0.15
CA LEU A 44 -9.90 -2.48 -0.05
C LEU A 44 -9.30 -1.69 -1.21
N GLU A 45 -8.08 -1.24 -1.04
CA GLU A 45 -7.33 -0.42 -2.00
C GLU A 45 -5.89 -0.91 -2.12
N ALA A 46 -5.34 -0.75 -3.31
CA ALA A 46 -3.96 -1.10 -3.62
C ALA A 46 -3.06 0.11 -3.37
N ALA A 47 -2.50 0.19 -2.17
CA ALA A 47 -1.61 1.26 -1.76
C ALA A 47 -0.21 1.01 -2.29
N HIS A 48 0.35 1.97 -3.01
CA HIS A 48 1.77 1.92 -3.38
C HIS A 48 2.61 2.39 -2.20
N ILE A 49 3.65 1.63 -1.84
CA ILE A 49 4.61 2.06 -0.81
C ILE A 49 5.41 3.27 -1.30
N LEU A 50 5.77 3.25 -2.59
CA LEU A 50 6.52 4.31 -3.26
C LEU A 50 5.78 4.78 -4.50
N PRO A 51 5.87 6.07 -4.85
CA PRO A 51 5.17 6.60 -6.01
C PRO A 51 5.45 5.81 -7.28
N TYR A 52 4.38 5.55 -8.04
CA TYR A 52 4.46 4.90 -9.34
C TYR A 52 5.30 5.74 -10.31
N ARG A 53 6.42 5.17 -10.79
CA ARG A 53 7.30 5.77 -11.83
C ARG A 53 7.29 4.98 -13.14
N GLY A 54 6.36 4.04 -13.31
CA GLY A 54 6.25 3.18 -14.48
C GLY A 54 6.13 1.70 -14.12
N GLU A 55 6.19 0.84 -15.14
CA GLU A 55 5.96 -0.61 -15.03
C GLU A 55 6.92 -1.29 -14.05
N ALA A 56 8.18 -0.84 -13.96
CA ALA A 56 9.17 -1.33 -13.01
C ALA A 56 8.81 -1.10 -11.53
N THR A 57 7.91 -0.15 -11.23
CA THR A 57 7.41 0.12 -9.87
C THR A 57 6.05 -0.51 -9.59
N ASN A 58 5.45 -1.17 -10.58
CA ASN A 58 4.13 -1.81 -10.49
C ASN A 58 4.19 -3.26 -9.98
N HIS A 59 5.20 -3.56 -9.15
CA HIS A 59 5.42 -4.90 -8.61
C HIS A 59 4.69 -5.07 -7.27
N PRO A 60 4.06 -6.22 -6.96
CA PRO A 60 3.34 -6.43 -5.70
C PRO A 60 4.14 -6.13 -4.43
N THR A 61 5.46 -6.32 -4.47
CA THR A 61 6.36 -5.98 -3.35
C THR A 61 6.47 -4.48 -3.09
N ASN A 62 6.04 -3.61 -4.01
CA ASN A 62 5.87 -2.17 -3.80
C ASN A 62 4.43 -1.82 -3.38
N GLY A 63 3.65 -2.82 -2.94
CA GLY A 63 2.24 -2.66 -2.63
C GLY A 63 1.83 -3.21 -1.27
N LEU A 64 0.85 -2.55 -0.67
CA LEU A 64 0.08 -3.05 0.47
C LEU A 64 -1.40 -3.04 0.08
N LEU A 65 -2.14 -4.10 0.43
CA LEU A 65 -3.59 -4.08 0.34
C LEU A 65 -4.16 -3.49 1.63
N LEU A 66 -4.76 -2.31 1.56
CA LEU A 66 -5.21 -1.55 2.74
C LEU A 66 -6.70 -1.23 2.66
N ARG A 67 -7.33 -1.03 3.83
CA ARG A 67 -8.64 -0.37 3.90
C ARG A 67 -8.45 1.12 3.53
N ALA A 68 -9.42 1.73 2.86
CA ALA A 68 -9.30 3.08 2.29
C ALA A 68 -8.86 4.18 3.29
N ASP A 69 -9.33 4.10 4.54
CA ASP A 69 -8.90 5.00 5.62
C ASP A 69 -7.43 4.80 6.00
N LEU A 70 -6.99 3.55 6.14
CA LEU A 70 -5.59 3.21 6.44
C LEU A 70 -4.66 3.56 5.28
N HIS A 71 -5.14 3.41 4.04
CA HIS A 71 -4.43 3.87 2.85
C HIS A 71 -4.24 5.39 2.89
N THR A 72 -5.29 6.15 3.19
CA THR A 72 -5.19 7.61 3.32
C THR A 72 -4.20 8.01 4.42
N LEU A 73 -4.25 7.36 5.59
CA LEU A 73 -3.29 7.62 6.68
C LEU A 73 -1.85 7.28 6.28
N PHE A 74 -1.66 6.20 5.52
CA PHE A 74 -0.36 5.80 5.00
C PHE A 74 0.20 6.81 3.99
N ASP A 75 -0.63 7.29 3.07
CA ASP A 75 -0.26 8.30 2.08
C ASP A 75 0.04 9.67 2.72
N CYS A 76 -0.70 10.03 3.78
CA CYS A 76 -0.43 11.22 4.57
C CYS A 76 0.81 11.09 5.49
N GLY A 77 1.44 9.92 5.55
CA GLY A 77 2.58 9.66 6.44
C GLY A 77 2.21 9.67 7.93
N LEU A 78 0.93 9.48 8.26
CA LEU A 78 0.44 9.34 9.64
C LEU A 78 0.39 7.88 10.10
N LEU A 79 0.56 6.95 9.16
CA LEU A 79 0.77 5.53 9.39
C LEU A 79 1.98 5.09 8.55
N ALA A 80 2.88 4.30 9.12
CA ALA A 80 3.96 3.67 8.38
C ALA A 80 4.17 2.23 8.86
N ILE A 81 5.07 1.51 8.22
CA ILE A 81 5.46 0.16 8.63
C ILE A 81 6.94 0.18 9.01
N ASP A 82 7.27 -0.38 10.16
CA ASP A 82 8.66 -0.62 10.55
C ASP A 82 9.29 -1.63 9.57
N PRO A 83 10.34 -1.25 8.83
CA PRO A 83 10.92 -2.06 7.77
C PRO A 83 11.67 -3.28 8.29
N ASP A 84 11.96 -3.38 9.58
CA ASP A 84 12.72 -4.48 10.16
C ASP A 84 11.75 -5.47 10.82
N THR A 85 10.80 -4.97 11.62
CA THR A 85 9.83 -5.80 12.36
C THR A 85 8.52 -6.10 11.61
N LEU A 86 8.21 -5.34 10.55
CA LEU A 86 6.88 -5.30 9.90
C LEU A 86 5.73 -4.90 10.84
N GLN A 87 6.03 -4.17 11.91
CA GLN A 87 4.99 -3.64 12.78
C GLN A 87 4.44 -2.32 12.23
N VAL A 88 3.15 -2.10 12.43
CA VAL A 88 2.46 -0.87 12.09
C VAL A 88 2.87 0.21 13.08
N LEU A 89 3.27 1.37 12.57
CA LEU A 89 3.57 2.57 13.33
C LEU A 89 2.48 3.58 13.04
N VAL A 90 1.82 4.05 14.10
CA VAL A 90 0.75 5.06 14.03
C VAL A 90 1.26 6.33 14.71
N SER A 91 1.11 7.46 14.02
CA SER A 91 1.55 8.77 14.50
C SER A 91 0.98 9.09 15.88
N ALA A 92 1.79 9.77 16.71
CA ALA A 92 1.36 10.26 18.01
C ALA A 92 0.27 11.34 17.92
N SER A 93 0.04 11.94 16.75
CA SER A 93 -1.02 12.94 16.55
C SER A 93 -2.42 12.34 16.42
N ILE A 94 -2.53 11.04 16.12
CA ILE A 94 -3.81 10.34 16.05
C ILE A 94 -4.18 9.88 17.45
N MET A 95 -5.28 10.38 18.01
CA MET A 95 -5.76 9.97 19.35
C MET A 95 -6.90 8.96 19.31
N GLU A 96 -7.50 8.75 18.14
CA GLU A 96 -8.63 7.85 17.92
C GLU A 96 -8.23 6.39 18.28
N PRO A 97 -8.88 5.77 19.29
CA PRO A 97 -8.52 4.44 19.78
C PRO A 97 -8.47 3.38 18.68
N THR A 98 -9.41 3.45 17.74
CA THR A 98 -9.53 2.52 16.60
C THR A 98 -8.23 2.37 15.82
N TYR A 99 -7.48 3.47 15.61
CA TYR A 99 -6.19 3.44 14.92
C TYR A 99 -5.04 3.17 15.89
N ARG A 100 -5.10 3.69 17.12
CA ARG A 100 -4.05 3.50 18.12
C ARG A 100 -3.85 2.04 18.49
N GLU A 101 -4.93 1.26 18.58
CA GLU A 101 -4.86 -0.19 18.79
C GLU A 101 -4.12 -0.94 17.68
N MET A 102 -3.93 -0.32 16.50
CA MET A 102 -3.17 -0.90 15.40
C MET A 102 -1.67 -0.70 15.55
N HIS A 103 -1.22 0.26 16.37
CA HIS A 103 0.20 0.49 16.63
C HIS A 103 0.85 -0.78 17.22
N GLY A 104 2.00 -1.17 16.67
CA GLY A 104 2.73 -2.38 17.08
C GLY A 104 2.17 -3.69 16.49
N ARG A 105 1.02 -3.68 15.81
CA ARG A 105 0.49 -4.88 15.15
C ARG A 105 1.42 -5.28 14.00
N LYS A 106 1.75 -6.57 13.92
CA LYS A 106 2.51 -7.11 12.78
C LYS A 106 1.61 -7.19 11.55
N LEU A 107 2.14 -6.82 10.38
CA LEU A 107 1.45 -7.04 9.11
C LEU A 107 1.09 -8.52 8.93
N ARG A 108 -0.05 -8.75 8.29
CA ARG A 108 -0.43 -10.08 7.82
C ARG A 108 0.58 -10.56 6.79
N GLU A 109 0.91 -11.84 6.87
CA GLU A 109 1.75 -12.50 5.88
C GLU A 109 0.96 -12.67 4.57
N VAL A 110 1.67 -12.45 3.46
CA VAL A 110 1.19 -12.77 2.11
C VAL A 110 1.29 -14.28 1.89
N SER A 111 0.48 -14.80 0.96
CA SER A 111 0.47 -16.23 0.62
C SER A 111 1.80 -16.74 0.07
N ASP A 112 2.59 -15.86 -0.56
CA ASP A 112 3.93 -16.13 -1.07
C ASP A 112 4.92 -15.10 -0.53
N ALA A 113 5.91 -15.55 0.24
CA ALA A 113 6.92 -14.69 0.86
C ALA A 113 7.70 -13.81 -0.15
N ARG A 114 7.77 -14.20 -1.43
CA ARG A 114 8.39 -13.40 -2.50
C ARG A 114 7.60 -12.13 -2.83
N LEU A 115 6.31 -12.10 -2.48
CA LEU A 115 5.41 -10.97 -2.65
C LEU A 115 5.38 -10.05 -1.42
N ALA A 116 6.17 -10.36 -0.39
CA ALA A 116 6.23 -9.52 0.81
C ALA A 116 6.68 -8.09 0.47
N PRO A 117 6.19 -7.07 1.21
CA PRO A 117 6.53 -5.69 0.92
C PRO A 117 8.05 -5.47 1.04
N SER A 118 8.59 -4.73 0.07
CA SER A 118 10.01 -4.43 -0.03
C SER A 118 10.46 -3.64 1.20
N ARG A 119 11.41 -4.20 1.95
CA ARG A 119 11.96 -3.53 3.15
C ARG A 119 12.62 -2.20 2.81
N ALA A 120 13.27 -2.10 1.65
CA ALA A 120 13.86 -0.85 1.16
C ALA A 120 12.78 0.20 0.83
N ALA A 121 11.65 -0.23 0.26
CA ALA A 121 10.52 0.65 -0.02
C ALA A 121 9.91 1.19 1.27
N LEU A 122 9.62 0.30 2.24
CA LEU A 122 9.09 0.67 3.55
C LEU A 122 10.02 1.62 4.29
N ARG A 123 11.34 1.38 4.27
CA ARG A 123 12.33 2.27 4.90
C ARG A 123 12.27 3.68 4.32
N ARG A 124 12.12 3.80 2.99
CA ARG A 124 12.04 5.10 2.33
C ARG A 124 10.71 5.82 2.59
N HIS A 125 9.59 5.10 2.62
CA HIS A 125 8.29 5.66 3.01
C HIS A 125 8.31 6.16 4.47
N ARG A 126 8.83 5.35 5.39
CA ARG A 126 8.98 5.69 6.82
C ARG A 126 9.83 6.95 7.02
N ALA A 127 10.92 7.11 6.28
CA ALA A 127 11.79 8.28 6.40
C ALA A 127 11.08 9.62 6.10
N GLY A 128 9.99 9.60 5.31
CA GLY A 128 9.15 10.77 5.04
C GLY A 128 7.89 10.86 5.90
N SER A 129 7.66 9.89 6.79
CA SER A 129 6.45 9.80 7.62
C SER A 129 6.66 10.50 8.97
N ARG A 130 5.55 10.87 9.62
CA ARG A 130 5.50 11.56 10.92
C ARG A 130 5.02 10.60 12.02
N VAL A 131 5.65 9.42 12.10
CA VAL A 131 5.29 8.33 13.03
C VAL A 131 6.36 8.06 14.07
#